data_AF-A0ABD5DJY9-F1
#
_entry.id   AF-A0ABD5DJY9-F1
#
_cell.length_a   1.000
_cell.length_b   1.000
_cell.length_c   1.000
_cell.angle_alpha   90.00
_cell.angle_beta   90.00
_cell.angle_gamma   90.00
#
_symmetry.space_group_name_H-M   'P 1'
#
loop_
_entity.id
_entity.type
_entity.pdbx_description
1 polymer ?
#
loop_
_entity_poly.entity_id
_entity_poly.type
_entity_poly.pdbx_seq_one_letter_code
_entity_poly.pdbx_strand_id
1 'polypeptide(L)' 'IITEPSRHVSVEQLEKIAPTVSIDHLQGSAPEIYRKLAQLTGTQPRLAILERRYQEQIKQLKAMVNPPQYSVSVIQA' A
#
# COMPACT_ATOMS: atom_id res chain seq x y z
N ILE A 1 -1.83 -14.71 -9.87
CA ILE A 1 -3.00 -13.82 -9.66
C ILE A 1 -2.88 -13.17 -8.30
N ILE A 2 -3.15 -11.87 -8.20
CA ILE A 2 -3.22 -11.16 -6.92
C ILE A 2 -4.68 -10.80 -6.70
N THR A 3 -5.23 -11.19 -5.54
CA THR A 3 -6.63 -10.93 -5.15
C THR A 3 -6.68 -10.36 -3.74
N GLU A 4 -7.88 -10.00 -3.27
CA GLU A 4 -8.14 -9.52 -1.91
C GLU A 4 -9.31 -10.30 -1.29
N PRO A 5 -9.42 -10.39 0.06
CA PRO A 5 -10.41 -11.23 0.73
C PRO A 5 -11.87 -10.92 0.42
N SER A 6 -12.19 -9.68 0.03
CA SER A 6 -13.55 -9.25 -0.30
C SER A 6 -14.04 -9.71 -1.67
N ARG A 7 -13.18 -10.36 -2.48
CA ARG A 7 -13.55 -10.84 -3.81
C ARG A 7 -14.37 -12.13 -3.73
N HIS A 8 -15.38 -12.23 -4.59
CA HIS A 8 -16.32 -13.36 -4.63
C HIS A 8 -15.71 -14.67 -5.15
N VAL A 9 -14.59 -14.62 -5.87
CA VAL A 9 -13.94 -15.82 -6.41
C VAL A 9 -12.99 -16.38 -5.36
N SER A 10 -13.12 -17.68 -5.06
CA SER A 10 -12.25 -18.32 -4.07
C SER A 10 -10.81 -18.44 -4.56
N VAL A 11 -9.86 -18.35 -3.64
CA VAL A 11 -8.43 -18.52 -3.94
C VAL A 11 -8.16 -19.90 -4.57
N GLU A 12 -8.81 -20.95 -4.06
CA GLU A 12 -8.72 -22.32 -4.58
C GLU A 12 -9.08 -22.44 -6.07
N GLN A 13 -10.05 -21.64 -6.56
CA GLN A 13 -10.40 -21.62 -7.98
C GLN A 13 -9.34 -20.92 -8.82
N LEU A 14 -8.75 -19.84 -8.29
CA LEU A 14 -7.72 -19.05 -8.97
C LEU A 14 -6.38 -19.80 -9.04
N GLU A 15 -6.05 -20.58 -8.00
CA GLU A 15 -4.84 -21.42 -7.95
C GLU A 15 -4.80 -22.48 -9.06
N LYS A 16 -5.96 -22.94 -9.55
CA LYS A 16 -6.05 -23.85 -10.70
C LYS A 16 -5.59 -23.19 -12.01
N ILE A 17 -5.59 -21.86 -12.09
CA ILE A 17 -5.22 -21.09 -13.29
C ILE A 17 -3.76 -20.65 -13.21
N ALA A 18 -3.34 -20.12 -12.06
CA ALA A 18 -1.98 -19.61 -11.86
C ALA A 18 -1.67 -19.47 -10.36
N PRO A 19 -0.37 -19.37 -9.97
CA PRO A 19 0.01 -19.07 -8.60
C PRO A 19 -0.74 -17.85 -8.07
N THR A 20 -1.51 -18.02 -7.00
CA THR A 20 -2.42 -17.00 -6.49
C THR A 20 -2.05 -16.59 -5.07
N VAL A 21 -2.12 -15.28 -4.80
CA VAL A 21 -1.90 -14.72 -3.47
C VAL A 21 -3.06 -13.80 -3.13
N SER A 22 -3.66 -14.00 -1.97
CA SER A 22 -4.64 -13.07 -1.40
C SER A 22 -3.92 -12.10 -0.46
N ILE A 23 -4.04 -10.80 -0.71
CA ILE A 23 -3.46 -9.75 0.13
C ILE A 23 -4.61 -8.97 0.77
N ASP A 24 -4.69 -9.05 2.09
CA ASP A 24 -5.66 -8.28 2.87
C ASP A 24 -5.14 -6.85 3.12
N HIS A 25 -5.87 -5.85 2.63
CA HIS A 25 -5.59 -4.43 2.85
C HIS A 25 -6.07 -3.94 4.23
N LEU A 26 -6.85 -4.73 4.96
CA LEU A 26 -7.28 -4.44 6.33
C LEU A 26 -6.25 -4.91 7.37
N GLN A 27 -5.40 -5.88 7.02
CA GLN A 27 -4.32 -6.38 7.88
C GLN A 27 -3.00 -5.59 7.76
N GLY A 28 -3.01 -4.44 7.09
CA GLY A 28 -1.85 -3.57 6.99
C GLY A 28 -2.18 -2.24 6.32
N SER A 29 -1.52 -1.17 6.72
CA SER A 29 -1.64 0.12 6.04
C SER A 29 -1.14 0.02 4.59
N ALA A 30 -1.48 0.98 3.73
CA ALA A 30 -1.00 0.99 2.33
C ALA A 30 0.51 0.71 2.18
N PRO A 31 1.42 1.22 3.03
CA PRO A 31 2.84 0.82 3.04
C PRO A 31 3.11 -0.68 3.13
N GLU A 32 2.38 -1.42 3.96
CA GLU A 32 2.55 -2.87 4.12
C GLU A 32 2.14 -3.63 2.86
N ILE A 33 1.11 -3.17 2.16
CA ILE A 33 0.68 -3.75 0.88
C ILE A 33 1.80 -3.61 -0.15
N TYR A 34 2.36 -2.40 -0.29
CA TYR A 34 3.45 -2.16 -1.23
C TYR A 34 4.71 -2.97 -0.88
N ARG A 35 4.99 -3.19 0.41
CA ARG A 35 6.09 -4.07 0.85
C ARG A 35 5.86 -5.52 0.41
N LYS A 36 4.66 -6.08 0.66
CA LYS A 36 4.31 -7.45 0.24
C LYS A 36 4.39 -7.61 -1.29
N LEU A 37 3.88 -6.64 -2.03
CA LEU A 37 3.95 -6.64 -3.51
C LEU A 37 5.39 -6.58 -4.02
N ALA A 38 6.22 -5.75 -3.40
CA ALA A 38 7.63 -5.63 -3.78
C ALA A 38 8.41 -6.91 -3.51
N GLN A 39 8.12 -7.60 -2.39
CA GLN A 39 8.69 -8.91 -2.09
C GLN A 39 8.22 -9.97 -3.09
N LEU A 40 6.92 -10.01 -3.40
CA LEU A 40 6.34 -10.99 -4.32
C LEU A 40 6.86 -10.84 -5.76
N THR A 41 7.17 -9.62 -6.18
CA THR A 41 7.56 -9.31 -7.57
C THR A 41 9.06 -9.03 -7.74
N GLY A 42 9.86 -9.09 -6.67
CA GLY A 42 11.28 -8.76 -6.71
C GLY A 42 11.57 -7.28 -7.02
N THR A 43 10.66 -6.37 -6.65
CA THR A 43 10.75 -4.93 -6.97
C THR A 43 11.10 -4.05 -5.76
N GLN A 44 11.74 -4.60 -4.74
CA GLN A 44 12.23 -3.87 -3.55
C GLN A 44 13.10 -2.64 -3.89
N PRO A 45 14.02 -2.68 -4.88
CA PRO A 45 14.77 -1.48 -5.27
C PRO A 45 13.87 -0.35 -5.79
N ARG A 46 12.80 -0.70 -6.50
CA ARG A 46 11.80 0.26 -6.99
C ARG A 46 10.99 0.83 -5.83
N LEU A 47 10.60 -0.01 -4.87
CA LEU A 47 9.90 0.44 -3.67
C LEU A 47 10.73 1.47 -2.90
N ALA A 48 12.03 1.24 -2.71
CA ALA A 48 12.92 2.17 -2.00
C ALA A 48 12.96 3.57 -2.65
N ILE A 49 12.91 3.64 -3.99
CA ILE A 49 12.85 4.91 -4.72
C ILE A 49 11.52 5.64 -4.43
N LEU A 50 10.41 4.90 -4.44
CA LEU A 50 9.08 5.45 -4.16
C LEU A 50 8.97 5.95 -2.72
N GLU A 51 9.47 5.17 -1.76
CA GLU A 51 9.51 5.55 -0.34
C GLU A 51 10.33 6.81 -0.11
N ARG A 52 11.53 6.89 -0.72
CA ARG A 52 12.37 8.09 -0.65
C ARG A 52 11.65 9.31 -1.21
N ARG A 53 11.01 9.18 -2.38
CA ARG A 53 10.26 10.29 -2.99
C ARG A 53 9.12 10.76 -2.09
N TYR A 54 8.38 9.82 -1.50
CA TYR A 54 7.28 10.14 -0.58
C TYR A 54 7.77 10.87 0.68
N GLN A 55 8.88 10.43 1.26
CA GLN A 55 9.49 11.11 2.42
C GLN A 55 9.90 12.55 2.10
N GLU A 56 10.49 12.79 0.93
CA GLU A 56 10.84 14.15 0.49
C GLU A 56 9.58 15.02 0.29
N GLN A 57 8.51 14.47 -0.27
CA GLN A 57 7.23 15.20 -0.42
C GLN A 57 6.64 15.58 0.94
N ILE A 58 6.64 14.67 1.93
CA ILE A 58 6.18 14.96 3.29
C ILE A 58 7.07 16.03 3.95
N LYS A 59 8.39 15.97 3.75
CA LYS A 59 9.33 16.97 4.27
C LYS A 59 9.06 18.35 3.67
N GLN A 60 8.87 18.43 2.36
CA GLN A 60 8.52 19.68 1.67
C GLN A 60 7.19 20.25 2.17
N LEU A 61 6.16 19.40 2.28
CA LEU A 61 4.86 19.81 2.78
C LEU A 61 4.94 20.37 4.21
N LYS A 62 5.67 19.71 5.11
CA LYS A 62 5.86 20.17 6.50
C LYS A 62 6.69 21.46 6.61
N ALA A 63 7.54 21.74 5.63
CA ALA A 63 8.29 22.99 5.57
C ALA A 63 7.41 24.15 5.08
N MET A 64 6.46 23.87 4.19
CA MET A 64 5.52 24.87 3.66
C MET A 64 4.36 25.14 4.63
N VAL A 65 3.83 24.10 5.24
CA VAL A 65 2.69 24.14 6.14
C VAL A 65 3.24 23.81 7.52
N ASN A 66 3.17 24.74 8.49
CA ASN A 66 3.59 24.49 9.86
C ASN A 66 2.53 23.63 10.58
N PRO A 67 2.64 22.27 10.57
CA PRO A 67 1.48 21.42 10.85
C PRO A 67 0.89 21.59 12.26
N PRO A 68 1.69 21.84 13.33
CA PRO A 68 1.16 22.12 14.66
C PRO A 68 0.21 23.32 14.78
N GLN A 69 0.21 24.24 13.80
CA GLN A 69 -0.66 25.44 13.83
C GLN A 69 -2.06 25.18 13.29
N TYR A 70 -2.32 24.03 12.67
CA TYR A 70 -3.58 23.73 12.00
C TYR A 70 -4.22 22.46 12.55
N SER A 71 -5.51 22.55 12.90
CA SER A 71 -6.34 21.38 13.17
C SER A 71 -7.07 20.98 11.90
N VAL A 72 -6.99 19.70 11.56
CA VAL A 72 -7.67 19.14 10.39
C VAL A 72 -8.59 18.00 10.82
N SER A 73 -9.75 17.89 10.18
CA SER A 73 -10.69 16.79 10.38
C SER A 73 -10.95 16.10 9.05
N VAL A 74 -10.90 14.78 9.05
CA VAL A 74 -11.32 13.94 7.92
C VAL A 74 -12.61 13.26 8.32
N ILE A 75 -13.69 13.50 7.57
CA ILE A 75 -14.99 12.86 7.80
C ILE A 75 -15.18 11.86 6.66
N GLN A 76 -15.21 10.57 6.97
CA GLN A 76 -15.59 9.52 6.03
C GLN A 76 -17.11 9.37 6.05
N ALA A 77 -17.73 9.42 4.87
CA ALA A 77 -19.15 9.15 4.64
C ALA A 77 -19.36 7.69 4.23
#